data_AF-A0A538JZH5-F1
#
_entry.id   AF-A0A538JZH5-F1
#
_cell.length_a   1.000
_cell.length_b   1.000
_cell.length_c   1.000
_cell.angle_alpha   90.00
_cell.angle_beta   90.00
_cell.angle_gamma   90.00
#
_symmetry.space_group_name_H-M   'P 1'
#
loop_
_entity.id
_entity.type
_entity.pdbx_description
1 polymer ?
#
loop_
_entity_poly.entity_id
_entity_poly.type
_entity_poly.pdbx_seq_one_letter_code
_entity_poly.pdbx_strand_id
1 'polypeptide(L)' 'MAVVGASTGAFGAAWAQAELRKVLAALGARVLDVELPVAHAHTRFEEGELIDEEIRAGLADALEALAEEVRQRERVKVVA' A
#
# COMPACT_ATOMS: atom_id res chain seq x y z
N MET A 1 -8.59 1.57 2.60
CA MET A 1 -7.71 1.66 1.41
C MET A 1 -6.28 1.52 1.89
N ALA A 2 -5.46 0.72 1.21
CA ALA A 2 -4.02 0.71 1.41
C ALA A 2 -3.37 1.60 0.34
N VAL A 3 -2.32 2.35 0.70
CA VAL A 3 -1.56 3.19 -0.24
C VAL A 3 -0.12 2.69 -0.24
N VAL A 4 0.32 2.17 -1.39
CA VAL A 4 1.68 1.73 -1.66
C VAL A 4 2.19 2.45 -2.91
N GLY A 5 3.49 2.53 -3.09
CA GLY A 5 4.06 3.26 -4.23
C GLY A 5 5.52 2.96 -4.46
N ALA A 6 5.93 3.10 -5.71
CA ALA A 6 7.28 2.81 -6.16
C ALA A 6 7.80 3.96 -7.02
N SER A 7 9.11 4.19 -6.97
CA SER A 7 9.78 5.18 -7.82
C SER A 7 11.17 4.69 -8.20
N THR A 8 11.66 5.10 -9.36
CA THR A 8 13.06 4.86 -9.76
C THR A 8 14.05 5.70 -8.94
N GLY A 9 13.59 6.75 -8.26
CA GLY A 9 14.38 7.58 -7.35
C GLY A 9 14.56 6.97 -5.95
N ALA A 10 15.38 7.64 -5.14
CA ALA A 10 15.81 7.15 -3.82
C ALA A 10 14.71 7.17 -2.74
N PHE A 11 13.64 7.96 -2.91
CA PHE A 11 12.61 8.16 -1.88
C PHE A 11 11.40 7.23 -2.00
N GLY A 12 11.39 6.33 -2.98
CA GLY A 12 10.36 5.29 -3.10
C GLY A 12 8.91 5.78 -3.16
N ALA A 13 8.69 6.95 -3.80
CA ALA A 13 7.39 7.60 -3.87
C ALA A 13 6.76 7.98 -2.50
N ALA A 14 7.52 8.00 -1.40
CA ALA A 14 6.99 8.28 -0.06
C ALA A 14 6.17 9.58 0.01
N TRP A 15 6.61 10.63 -0.69
CA TRP A 15 5.93 11.93 -0.71
C TRP A 15 4.59 11.86 -1.45
N ALA A 16 4.57 11.16 -2.60
CA ALA A 16 3.34 10.93 -3.34
C ALA A 16 2.35 10.08 -2.53
N GLN A 17 2.84 9.10 -1.75
CA GLN A 17 2.00 8.33 -0.83
C GLN A 17 1.41 9.22 0.27
N ALA A 18 2.21 10.09 0.89
CA ALA A 18 1.75 11.01 1.92
C ALA A 18 0.67 11.98 1.40
N GLU A 19 0.85 12.55 0.20
CA GLU A 19 -0.15 13.42 -0.42
C GLU A 19 -1.41 12.67 -0.81
N LEU A 20 -1.30 11.47 -1.38
CA LEU A 20 -2.47 10.66 -1.72
C LEU A 20 -3.29 10.30 -0.48
N ARG A 21 -2.63 9.99 0.64
CA ARG A 21 -3.31 9.73 1.93
C ARG A 21 -4.14 10.94 2.37
N LYS A 22 -3.59 12.15 2.28
CA LYS A 22 -4.32 13.39 2.61
C LYS A 22 -5.55 13.57 1.72
N VAL A 23 -5.40 13.38 0.41
CA VAL A 23 -6.52 13.49 -0.55
C VAL A 23 -7.60 12.45 -0.26
N LEU A 24 -7.22 11.18 -0.07
CA LEU A 24 -8.16 10.10 0.24
C LEU A 24 -8.91 10.35 1.56
N ALA A 25 -8.21 10.80 2.60
CA ALA A 25 -8.82 11.17 3.87
C ALA A 25 -9.81 12.34 3.70
N ALA A 26 -9.46 13.36 2.92
CA ALA A 26 -10.36 14.48 2.63
C ALA A 26 -11.61 14.04 1.84
N LEU A 27 -11.52 12.99 1.04
CA LEU A 27 -12.65 12.36 0.35
C LEU A 27 -13.47 11.40 1.25
N GLY A 28 -13.14 11.31 2.54
CA GLY A 28 -13.84 10.45 3.50
C GLY A 28 -13.45 8.97 3.42
N ALA A 29 -12.38 8.63 2.70
CA ALA A 29 -11.89 7.26 2.67
C ALA A 29 -11.19 6.93 4.00
N ARG A 30 -11.50 5.77 4.58
CA ARG A 30 -10.68 5.18 5.63
C ARG A 30 -9.42 4.57 5.00
N VAL A 31 -8.29 5.22 5.22
CA VAL A 31 -6.95 4.83 4.75
C VAL A 31 -6.23 4.08 5.87
N LEU A 32 -5.57 2.97 5.52
CA LEU A 32 -4.83 2.14 6.46
C LEU A 32 -3.44 2.74 6.73
N ASP A 33 -2.97 2.62 7.96
CA ASP A 33 -1.65 3.05 8.39
C ASP A 33 -0.59 1.99 8.06
N VAL A 34 -0.34 1.81 6.77
CA VAL A 34 0.61 0.85 6.20
C VAL A 34 1.56 1.59 5.29
N GLU A 35 2.87 1.56 5.52
CA GLU A 35 3.83 2.26 4.67
C GLU A 35 4.70 1.27 3.88
N LEU A 36 4.75 1.44 2.55
CA LEU A 36 5.63 0.66 1.67
C LEU A 36 6.19 1.53 0.54
N PRO A 37 7.19 2.38 0.82
CA PRO A 37 7.91 3.13 -0.20
C PRO A 37 8.98 2.28 -0.87
N VAL A 38 8.85 2.06 -2.18
CA VAL A 38 9.79 1.24 -2.95
C VAL A 38 10.75 2.11 -3.75
N ALA A 39 11.95 2.32 -3.19
CA ALA A 39 13.04 3.06 -3.82
C ALA A 39 13.77 2.24 -4.88
N HIS A 40 14.31 2.93 -5.88
CA HIS A 40 15.03 2.31 -6.99
C HIS A 40 14.25 1.16 -7.65
N ALA A 41 12.94 1.35 -7.87
CA ALA A 41 12.04 0.28 -8.30
C ALA A 41 12.56 -0.53 -9.50
N HIS A 42 13.22 0.09 -10.46
CA HIS A 42 13.82 -0.57 -11.63
C HIS A 42 14.88 -1.63 -11.31
N THR A 43 15.46 -1.65 -10.10
CA THR A 43 16.40 -2.68 -9.65
C THR A 43 15.75 -3.77 -8.82
N ARG A 44 14.44 -3.65 -8.54
CA ARG A 44 13.68 -4.57 -7.68
C ARG A 44 12.86 -5.56 -8.50
N PHE A 45 12.83 -5.40 -9.82
CA PHE A 45 12.09 -6.27 -10.72
C PHE A 45 13.02 -6.89 -11.77
N GLU A 46 12.77 -8.16 -12.10
CA GLU A 46 13.42 -8.89 -13.18
C GLU A 46 12.34 -9.60 -14.01
N GLU A 47 12.34 -9.39 -15.34
CA GLU A 47 11.31 -9.95 -16.25
C GLU A 47 9.85 -9.66 -15.82
N GLY A 48 9.63 -8.57 -15.07
CA GLY A 48 8.32 -8.18 -14.53
C GLY A 48 7.99 -8.76 -13.16
N GLU A 49 8.83 -9.64 -12.62
CA GLU A 49 8.69 -10.22 -11.29
C GLU A 49 9.40 -9.39 -10.24
N LEU A 50 8.77 -9.18 -9.08
CA LEU A 50 9.37 -8.48 -7.94
C LEU A 50 10.40 -9.40 -7.25
N ILE A 51 11.69 -9.20 -7.47
CA ILE A 51 12.75 -10.10 -6.94
C ILE A 51 13.18 -9.78 -5.51
N ASP A 52 12.80 -8.61 -4.99
CA ASP A 52 13.16 -8.19 -3.65
C ASP A 52 12.20 -8.77 -2.60
N GLU A 53 12.70 -9.68 -1.78
CA GLU A 53 11.90 -10.43 -0.82
C GLU A 53 11.41 -9.56 0.35
N GLU A 54 12.16 -8.54 0.74
CA GLU A 54 11.73 -7.61 1.80
C GLU A 54 10.53 -6.78 1.33
N ILE A 55 10.60 -6.26 0.09
CA ILE A 55 9.47 -5.55 -0.50
C ILE A 55 8.28 -6.50 -0.71
N ARG A 56 8.52 -7.76 -1.08
CA ARG A 56 7.46 -8.77 -1.24
C ARG A 56 6.74 -9.04 0.08
N ALA A 57 7.50 -9.21 1.17
CA ALA A 57 6.94 -9.39 2.51
C ALA A 57 6.13 -8.17 2.94
N GLY A 58 6.67 -6.96 2.79
CA GLY A 58 5.93 -5.73 3.11
C GLY A 58 4.66 -5.54 2.27
N LEU A 59 4.68 -5.96 1.00
CA LEU A 59 3.49 -5.98 0.15
C LEU A 59 2.46 -7.01 0.63
N ALA A 60 2.90 -8.19 1.07
CA ALA A 60 2.02 -9.20 1.63
C ALA A 60 1.33 -8.68 2.90
N ASP A 61 2.08 -8.06 3.82
CA ASP A 61 1.53 -7.46 5.04
C ASP A 61 0.49 -6.37 4.71
N ALA A 62 0.77 -5.52 3.72
CA ALA A 62 -0.15 -4.49 3.26
C ALA A 62 -1.46 -5.05 2.70
N LEU A 63 -1.36 -6.14 1.92
CA LEU A 63 -2.50 -6.83 1.33
C LEU A 63 -3.31 -7.57 2.40
N GLU A 64 -2.66 -8.18 3.40
CA GLU A 64 -3.32 -8.83 4.52
C GLU A 64 -4.11 -7.84 5.36
N ALA A 65 -3.50 -6.70 5.71
CA ALA A 65 -4.17 -5.61 6.42
C ALA A 65 -5.38 -5.07 5.62
N LEU A 66 -5.24 -4.93 4.30
CA LEU A 66 -6.35 -4.52 3.44
C LEU A 66 -7.48 -5.57 3.40
N ALA A 67 -7.14 -6.85 3.25
CA ALA A 67 -8.11 -7.93 3.22
C ALA A 67 -8.87 -8.02 4.55
N GLU A 68 -8.18 -7.86 5.68
CA GLU A 68 -8.82 -7.83 6.99
C GLU A 68 -9.79 -6.65 7.14
N GLU A 69 -9.37 -5.45 6.76
CA GLU A 69 -10.26 -4.28 6.78
C GLU A 69 -11.50 -4.47 5.90
N VAL A 70 -11.36 -5.10 4.73
CA VAL A 70 -12.50 -5.43 3.85
C VAL A 70 -13.45 -6.41 4.52
N ARG A 71 -12.93 -7.51 5.07
CA ARG A 71 -13.74 -8.51 5.81
C ARG A 71 -14.49 -7.87 6.98
N GLN A 72 -13.83 -6.99 7.74
CA GLN A 72 -14.47 -6.29 8.86
C GLN A 72 -15.63 -5.39 8.39
N ARG A 73 -15.45 -4.66 7.28
CA ARG A 73 -16.54 -3.85 6.71
C ARG A 73 -17.71 -4.69 6.23
N GLU A 74 -17.46 -5.84 5.62
CA GLU A 74 -18.51 -6.76 5.20
C GLU A 74 -19.28 -7.31 6.40
N ARG A 75 -18.57 -7.70 7.48
CA ARG A 75 -19.21 -8.16 8.72
C ARG A 75 -20.10 -7.08 9.35
N VAL A 76 -19.62 -5.83 9.41
CA VAL A 76 -20.43 -4.71 9.93
C VAL A 76 -21.68 -4.49 9.08
N LYS A 77 -21.60 -4.63 7.75
CA LYS A 77 -22.78 -4.51 6.87
C LYS A 77 -23.80 -5.63 7.04
N VAL A 78 -23.38 -6.85 7.44
CA VAL A 78 -24.31 -7.97 7.65
C VAL A 78 -25.09 -7.84 8.96
N VAL A 79 -24.55 -7.11 9.94
CA VAL A 79 -25.14 -6.96 11.28
C VAL A 79 -25.98 -5.67 11.43
N ALA A 80 -25.86 -4.73 10.49
CA ALA A 80 -26.62 -3.48 10.43
C ALA A 80 -27.87 -3.62 9.56
#